data_AF-A0A9Q0Y9Q3-F1
#
_entry.id   AF-A0A9Q0Y9Q3-F1
#
_cell.length_a   1.000
_cell.length_b   1.000
_cell.length_c   1.000
_cell.angle_alpha   90.00
_cell.angle_beta   90.00
_cell.angle_gamma   90.00
#
_symmetry.space_group_name_H-M   'P 1'
#
loop_
_entity.id
_entity.type
_entity.pdbx_description
1 polymer ?
#
loop_
_entity_poly.entity_id
_entity_poly.type
_entity_poly.pdbx_seq_one_letter_code
_entity_poly.pdbx_strand_id
1 'polypeptide(L)'
;MEGFVKVSEFLSHEINHDALQDIIEQLKRTPAGLDSTLKWTLPCDVAYHHAGLTFDGRDIIEGGFRQGHICILVATSTLSSGVNLPARRVIIRTIMLNRKVIDPLCYQQMAGRAGRKGVDTEGWFWLDLLVFVGLENC
;
A
#
# COMPACT_ATOMS: atom_id res chain seq x y z
N MET A 1 -24.35 -13.21 -9.53
CA MET A 1 -23.45 -12.26 -10.18
C MET A 1 -23.62 -10.91 -9.49
N GLU A 2 -23.17 -10.84 -8.24
CA GLU A 2 -23.18 -9.63 -7.40
C GLU A 2 -21.76 -9.55 -6.84
N GLY A 3 -21.01 -8.50 -7.15
CA GLY A 3 -19.59 -8.47 -6.78
C GLY A 3 -18.75 -7.41 -7.49
N PHE A 4 -19.32 -6.63 -8.40
CA PHE A 4 -18.65 -5.43 -8.90
C PHE A 4 -19.21 -4.22 -8.19
N VAL A 5 -18.50 -3.78 -7.15
CA VAL A 5 -18.67 -2.45 -6.55
C VAL A 5 -18.36 -1.42 -7.63
N LYS A 6 -19.21 -0.39 -7.78
CA LYS A 6 -18.95 0.68 -8.74
C LYS A 6 -17.65 1.39 -8.36
N VAL A 7 -16.74 1.57 -9.32
CA VAL A 7 -15.49 2.32 -9.13
C VAL A 7 -15.76 3.71 -8.55
N SER A 8 -16.89 4.33 -8.88
CA SER A 8 -17.33 5.63 -8.35
C SER A 8 -17.63 5.64 -6.84
N GLU A 9 -18.06 4.52 -6.26
CA GLU A 9 -18.24 4.37 -4.79
C GLU A 9 -16.91 4.15 -4.07
N PHE A 10 -15.89 3.68 -4.79
CA PHE A 10 -14.54 3.49 -4.25
C PHE A 10 -13.72 4.80 -4.24
N LEU A 11 -14.12 5.79 -5.04
CA LEU A 11 -13.42 7.06 -5.23
C LEU A 11 -14.02 8.23 -4.43
N SER A 12 -14.83 7.96 -3.40
CA SER A 12 -15.36 9.03 -2.53
C SER A 12 -14.30 9.70 -1.66
N HIS A 13 -13.04 9.25 -1.74
CA HIS A 13 -11.92 9.85 -1.03
C HIS A 13 -11.54 11.20 -1.64
N GLU A 14 -11.54 12.23 -0.79
CA GLU A 14 -10.91 13.49 -1.13
C GLU A 14 -9.40 13.37 -0.92
N ILE A 15 -8.66 13.48 -2.03
CA ILE A 15 -7.20 13.50 -2.04
C ILE A 15 -6.71 14.67 -1.19
N ASN A 16 -5.93 14.37 -0.14
CA ASN A 16 -5.31 15.39 0.70
C ASN A 16 -4.02 15.91 0.03
N HIS A 17 -4.18 16.88 -0.87
CA HIS A 17 -3.07 17.44 -1.64
C HIS A 17 -1.97 18.08 -0.77
N ASP A 18 -2.32 18.71 0.35
CA ASP A 18 -1.34 19.35 1.24
C ASP A 18 -0.45 18.30 1.91
N ALA A 19 -1.04 17.24 2.47
CA ALA A 19 -0.29 16.17 3.10
C ALA A 19 0.60 15.40 2.10
N LEU A 20 0.12 15.20 0.88
CA LEU A 20 0.94 14.62 -0.19
C LEU A 20 2.11 15.51 -0.60
N GLN A 21 1.91 16.83 -0.65
CA GLN A 21 3.01 17.76 -0.93
C GLN A 21 4.07 17.72 0.17
N ASP A 22 3.65 17.61 1.43
CA ASP A 22 4.58 17.43 2.55
C ASP A 22 5.39 16.14 2.43
N ILE A 23 4.74 15.03 2.06
CA ILE A 23 5.42 13.74 1.80
C ILE A 23 6.43 13.89 0.65
N ILE A 24 6.03 14.51 -0.46
CA ILE A 24 6.89 14.75 -1.61
C ILE A 24 8.11 15.59 -1.20
N GLU A 25 7.90 16.62 -0.39
CA GLU A 25 8.97 17.51 0.07
C GLU A 25 9.92 16.82 1.05
N GLN A 26 9.41 15.97 1.94
CA GLN A 26 10.23 15.11 2.80
C GLN A 26 11.09 14.16 1.95
N LEU A 27 10.51 13.51 0.94
CA LEU A 27 11.25 12.60 0.05
C LEU A 27 12.37 13.31 -0.71
N LYS A 28 12.13 14.54 -1.20
CA LYS A 28 13.18 15.36 -1.86
C LYS A 28 14.36 15.67 -0.94
N ARG A 29 14.13 15.79 0.36
CA ARG A 29 15.17 16.08 1.37
C ARG A 29 15.99 14.87 1.76
N THR A 30 15.53 13.66 1.43
CA THR A 30 16.32 12.44 1.66
C THR A 30 17.55 12.41 0.74
N PRO A 31 18.64 11.70 1.12
CA PRO A 31 19.84 11.59 0.28
C PRO A 31 19.58 10.95 -1.11
N ALA A 32 18.53 10.13 -1.24
CA ALA A 32 18.13 9.54 -2.51
C ALA A 32 17.29 10.49 -3.39
N GLY A 33 16.75 11.56 -2.80
CA GLY A 33 15.81 12.47 -3.45
C GLY A 33 14.47 11.82 -3.79
N LEU A 34 13.66 12.55 -4.56
CA LEU A 34 12.36 12.08 -5.02
C LEU A 34 12.52 11.22 -6.28
N ASP A 35 12.12 9.96 -6.17
CA ASP A 35 12.05 9.08 -7.34
C ASP A 35 11.07 9.60 -8.41
N SER A 36 11.46 9.42 -9.66
CA SER A 36 10.66 9.85 -10.81
C SER A 36 9.26 9.23 -10.87
N THR A 37 9.09 7.97 -10.44
CA THR A 37 7.79 7.31 -10.41
C THR A 37 6.95 7.86 -9.27
N LEU A 38 7.53 8.00 -8.06
CA LEU A 38 6.83 8.60 -6.90
C LEU A 38 6.36 10.04 -7.19
N LYS A 39 7.11 10.81 -7.96
CA LYS A 39 6.72 12.15 -8.40
C LYS A 39 5.37 12.17 -9.14
N TRP A 40 5.06 11.13 -9.91
CA TRP A 40 3.83 11.04 -10.70
C TRP A 40 2.71 10.31 -9.97
N THR A 41 3.03 9.37 -9.08
CA THR A 41 2.02 8.54 -8.41
C THR A 41 1.50 9.17 -7.13
N LEU A 42 2.35 9.86 -6.36
CA LEU A 42 1.95 10.47 -5.07
C LEU A 42 0.82 11.49 -5.22
N PRO A 43 0.76 12.36 -6.26
CA PRO A 43 -0.37 13.26 -6.46
C PRO A 43 -1.74 12.56 -6.63
N CYS A 44 -1.75 11.24 -6.84
CA CYS A 44 -2.94 10.41 -6.97
C CYS A 44 -3.14 9.48 -5.76
N ASP A 45 -2.52 9.75 -4.60
CA ASP A 45 -2.53 8.91 -3.40
C ASP A 45 -1.96 7.49 -3.59
N VAL A 46 -1.11 7.32 -4.61
CA VAL A 46 -0.46 6.04 -4.92
C VAL A 46 1.04 6.11 -4.66
N ALA A 47 1.56 5.15 -3.90
CA ALA A 47 2.98 4.98 -3.69
C ALA A 47 3.41 3.52 -3.90
N TYR A 48 4.72 3.28 -3.90
CA TYR A 48 5.26 1.93 -3.85
C TYR A 48 6.29 1.78 -2.73
N HIS A 49 6.52 0.53 -2.32
CA HIS A 49 7.48 0.17 -1.27
C HIS A 49 8.25 -1.09 -1.65
N HIS A 50 9.57 -0.98 -1.78
CA HIS A 50 10.45 -2.12 -1.97
C HIS A 50 11.81 -1.87 -1.31
N ALA A 51 12.63 -2.93 -1.20
CA ALA A 51 13.93 -2.88 -0.55
C ALA A 51 14.98 -1.98 -1.22
N GLY A 52 14.68 -1.42 -2.40
CA GLY A 52 15.55 -0.50 -3.13
C GLY A 52 15.35 0.97 -2.75
N LEU A 53 14.28 1.28 -2.01
CA LEU A 53 14.13 2.58 -1.37
C LEU A 53 15.07 2.68 -0.17
N THR A 54 15.57 3.89 0.10
CA THR A 54 16.34 4.17 1.32
C THR A 54 15.52 3.89 2.57
N PHE A 55 16.19 3.75 3.71
CA PHE A 55 15.49 3.59 4.99
C PHE A 55 14.53 4.77 5.24
N ASP A 56 15.03 6.01 5.09
CA ASP A 56 14.23 7.23 5.27
C ASP A 56 13.03 7.27 4.30
N GLY A 57 13.24 6.92 3.04
CA GLY A 57 12.16 6.88 2.05
C GLY A 57 11.07 5.88 2.40
N ARG A 58 11.45 4.69 2.91
CA ARG A 58 10.48 3.70 3.38
C ARG A 58 9.71 4.20 4.60
N ASP A 59 10.37 4.83 5.56
CA ASP A 59 9.72 5.34 6.77
C ASP A 59 8.70 6.45 6.44
N ILE A 60 9.04 7.36 5.52
CA ILE A 60 8.13 8.41 5.04
C ILE A 60 6.89 7.80 4.36
N ILE A 61 7.07 6.85 3.43
CA ILE A 61 5.96 6.21 2.72
C ILE A 61 5.09 5.39 3.67
N GLU A 62 5.68 4.66 4.61
CA GLU A 62 4.95 3.91 5.64
C GLU A 62 4.16 4.85 6.58
N GLY A 63 4.73 5.99 6.94
CA GLY A 63 4.07 7.04 7.69
C GLY A 63 2.85 7.60 6.96
N GLY A 64 3.02 7.98 5.69
CA GLY A 64 1.94 8.50 4.85
C GLY A 64 0.80 7.50 4.64
N PHE A 65 1.12 6.21 4.47
CA PHE A 65 0.11 5.16 4.39
C PHE A 65 -0.61 4.95 5.72
N ARG A 66 0.12 4.93 6.84
CA ARG A 66 -0.48 4.73 8.17
C ARG A 66 -1.42 5.85 8.60
N GLN A 67 -1.09 7.09 8.20
CA GLN A 67 -1.89 8.29 8.46
C GLN A 67 -3.08 8.40 7.50
N GLY A 68 -3.05 7.64 6.40
CA GLY A 68 -4.08 7.69 5.39
C GLY A 68 -4.00 8.88 4.43
N HIS A 69 -2.79 9.34 4.16
CA HIS A 69 -2.52 10.24 3.04
C HIS A 69 -2.20 9.45 1.77
N ILE A 70 -1.67 8.24 1.91
CA ILE A 70 -1.47 7.32 0.78
C ILE A 70 -2.55 6.24 0.90
N CYS A 71 -3.51 6.26 -0.02
CA CYS A 71 -4.60 5.29 -0.07
C CYS A 71 -4.15 3.94 -0.66
N ILE A 72 -3.25 3.97 -1.65
CA ILE A 72 -2.80 2.78 -2.37
C ILE A 72 -1.28 2.64 -2.23
N LEU A 73 -0.84 1.49 -1.71
CA LEU A 73 0.58 1.17 -1.58
C LEU A 73 0.91 -0.09 -2.37
N VAL A 74 1.82 -0.02 -3.33
CA VAL A 74 2.26 -1.19 -4.10
C VAL A 74 3.57 -1.69 -3.50
N ALA A 75 3.61 -2.88 -2.92
CA ALA A 75 4.85 -3.36 -2.30
C ALA A 75 5.26 -4.76 -2.71
N THR A 76 6.55 -5.07 -2.58
CA THR A 76 7.08 -6.42 -2.78
C THR A 76 6.84 -7.31 -1.55
N SER A 77 7.05 -8.63 -1.70
CA SER A 77 6.88 -9.61 -0.62
C SER A 77 7.69 -9.28 0.65
N THR A 78 8.79 -8.55 0.53
CA THR A 78 9.59 -8.08 1.67
C THR A 78 8.81 -7.22 2.65
N LEU A 79 7.73 -6.55 2.24
CA LEU A 79 6.87 -5.79 3.16
C LEU A 79 6.03 -6.70 4.06
N SER A 80 5.82 -7.98 3.68
CA SER A 80 5.01 -8.91 4.48
C SER A 80 5.66 -9.26 5.81
N SER A 81 7.00 -9.25 5.88
CA SER A 81 7.79 -9.54 7.07
C SER A 81 8.53 -8.28 7.55
N GLY A 82 8.13 -7.70 8.70
CA GLY A 82 8.98 -6.75 9.42
C GLY A 82 8.38 -5.41 9.81
N VAL A 83 7.19 -5.05 9.33
CA VAL A 83 6.54 -3.76 9.67
C VAL A 83 5.05 -3.92 9.94
N ASN A 84 4.52 -3.26 10.96
CA ASN A 84 3.08 -3.31 11.28
C ASN A 84 2.33 -2.27 10.43
N LEU A 85 1.91 -2.70 9.24
CA LEU A 85 1.20 -1.88 8.26
C LEU A 85 -0.04 -2.65 7.79
N PRO A 86 -1.14 -2.60 8.56
CA PRO A 86 -2.39 -3.24 8.19
C PRO A 86 -3.12 -2.42 7.12
N ALA A 87 -3.85 -3.11 6.23
CA ALA A 87 -4.68 -2.50 5.19
C ALA A 87 -6.07 -3.13 5.23
N ARG A 88 -7.12 -2.42 4.81
CA ARG A 88 -8.47 -3.02 4.78
C ARG A 88 -8.51 -4.17 3.78
N ARG A 89 -7.87 -3.98 2.62
CA ARG A 89 -7.77 -4.99 1.57
C ARG A 89 -6.33 -5.22 1.19
N VAL A 90 -5.99 -6.50 1.08
CA VAL A 90 -4.70 -6.93 0.54
C VAL A 90 -4.99 -7.75 -0.70
N ILE A 91 -4.31 -7.39 -1.78
CA ILE A 91 -4.42 -8.08 -3.04
C ILE A 91 -3.06 -8.71 -3.36
N ILE A 92 -3.02 -9.97 -3.78
CA ILE A 92 -1.79 -10.71 -4.14
C ILE A 92 -1.76 -11.02 -5.64
N ARG A 93 -0.70 -10.57 -6.34
CA ARG A 93 -0.56 -10.69 -7.81
C ARG A 93 -0.56 -12.09 -8.31
N THR A 94 0.28 -12.85 -7.67
CA THR A 94 0.65 -14.15 -8.14
C THR A 94 1.20 -14.88 -6.95
N ILE A 95 0.85 -16.15 -6.88
CA ILE A 95 1.49 -17.08 -5.97
C ILE A 95 2.85 -17.54 -6.50
N MET A 96 3.27 -17.10 -7.70
CA MET A 96 4.53 -17.47 -8.32
C MET A 96 5.57 -16.34 -8.16
N LEU A 97 6.49 -16.50 -7.22
CA LEU A 97 7.63 -15.61 -7.05
C LEU A 97 8.90 -16.30 -7.56
N ASN A 98 9.62 -15.69 -8.49
CA ASN A 98 10.85 -16.26 -9.08
C ASN A 98 10.66 -17.70 -9.60
N ARG A 99 9.53 -17.96 -10.28
CA ARG A 99 9.12 -19.27 -10.82
C ARG A 99 8.88 -20.36 -9.77
N LYS A 100 8.78 -20.00 -8.49
CA LYS A 100 8.41 -20.89 -7.39
C LYS A 100 7.10 -20.45 -6.78
N VAL A 101 6.32 -21.42 -6.31
CA VAL A 101 5.14 -21.12 -5.50
C VAL A 101 5.61 -20.51 -4.17
N ILE A 102 4.98 -19.42 -3.75
CA ILE A 102 5.24 -18.79 -2.45
C ILE A 102 4.95 -19.79 -1.32
N ASP A 103 5.78 -19.74 -0.28
CA ASP A 103 5.57 -20.57 0.88
C ASP A 103 4.22 -20.24 1.58
N PRO A 104 3.47 -21.23 2.09
CA PRO A 104 2.22 -20.99 2.79
C PRO A 104 2.34 -19.98 3.94
N LEU A 105 3.46 -19.94 4.67
CA LEU A 105 3.71 -18.96 5.71
C LEU A 105 3.81 -17.55 5.13
N CYS A 106 4.50 -17.39 4.00
CA CYS A 106 4.64 -16.11 3.31
C CYS A 106 3.27 -15.59 2.84
N TYR A 107 2.43 -16.48 2.31
CA TYR A 107 1.04 -16.17 1.98
C TYR A 107 0.24 -15.74 3.21
N GLN A 108 0.33 -16.48 4.32
CA GLN A 108 -0.37 -16.14 5.57
C GLN A 108 0.10 -14.78 6.14
N GLN A 109 1.39 -14.46 6.03
CA GLN A 109 1.93 -13.16 6.44
C GLN A 109 1.40 -12.00 5.58
N MET A 110 1.17 -12.22 4.29
CA MET A 110 0.54 -11.23 3.42
C MET A 110 -0.96 -11.09 3.73
N ALA A 111 -1.68 -12.22 3.75
CA ALA A 111 -3.11 -12.24 4.01
C ALA A 111 -3.49 -11.70 5.40
N GLY A 112 -2.64 -11.96 6.41
CA GLY A 112 -2.84 -11.47 7.79
C GLY A 112 -2.75 -9.95 7.96
N ARG A 113 -2.39 -9.21 6.90
CA ARG A 113 -2.44 -7.74 6.88
C ARG A 113 -3.79 -7.19 6.44
N ALA A 114 -4.67 -8.04 5.89
CA ALA A 114 -6.02 -7.66 5.53
C ALA A 114 -6.89 -7.52 6.78
N GLY A 115 -7.59 -6.40 6.89
CA GLY A 115 -8.45 -6.06 8.02
C GLY A 115 -7.67 -5.39 9.16
N ARG A 116 -8.03 -4.15 9.48
CA ARG A 116 -7.51 -3.43 10.63
C ARG A 116 -8.26 -3.84 11.89
N LYS A 117 -7.56 -4.50 12.82
CA LYS A 117 -8.12 -4.84 14.15
C LYS A 117 -8.69 -3.58 14.82
N GLY A 118 -9.99 -3.59 15.08
CA GLY A 118 -10.70 -2.52 15.80
C GLY A 118 -11.14 -1.33 14.95
N VAL A 119 -10.89 -1.33 13.64
CA VAL A 119 -11.37 -0.27 12.72
C VAL A 119 -12.30 -0.82 11.66
N ASP A 120 -11.95 -1.96 11.06
CA ASP A 120 -12.76 -2.55 10.00
C ASP A 120 -13.67 -3.64 10.59
N THR A 121 -14.95 -3.67 10.20
CA THR A 121 -15.90 -4.73 10.60
C THR A 121 -15.62 -6.07 9.91
N GLU A 122 -15.03 -6.03 8.71
CA GLU A 122 -14.65 -7.19 7.90
C GLU A 122 -13.37 -6.92 7.08
N GLY A 123 -12.58 -7.95 6.78
CA GLY A 123 -11.40 -7.88 5.93
C GLY A 123 -11.58 -8.73 4.67
N TRP A 124 -11.23 -8.19 3.51
CA TRP A 124 -11.42 -8.88 2.22
C TRP A 124 -10.07 -9.19 1.55
N PHE A 125 -9.92 -10.41 1.07
CA PHE A 125 -8.73 -10.90 0.37
C PHE A 125 -9.13 -11.44 -1.01
N TRP A 126 -8.49 -10.91 -2.07
CA TRP A 126 -8.72 -11.36 -3.45
C TRP A 126 -7.39 -11.78 -4.10
N LEU A 127 -7.43 -12.91 -4.82
CA LEU A 127 -6.30 -13.45 -5.57
C LEU A 127 -6.29 -12.87 -7.00
N ASP A 128 -5.91 -11.59 -7.14
CA ASP A 128 -5.46 -11.03 -8.43
C ASP A 128 -4.78 -9.65 -8.28
N LEU A 129 -3.52 -9.49 -8.69
CA LEU A 129 -2.61 -8.30 -8.54
C LEU A 129 -2.06 -7.96 -7.13
N LEU A 130 -0.77 -7.59 -6.98
CA LEU A 130 -0.07 -7.33 -5.70
C LEU A 130 -0.15 -5.82 -5.50
N VAL A 131 -1.17 -5.37 -4.79
CA VAL A 131 -1.45 -3.98 -4.48
C VAL A 131 -2.07 -3.96 -3.07
N PHE A 132 -1.53 -3.17 -2.15
CA PHE A 132 -2.21 -2.86 -0.90
C PHE A 132 -3.32 -1.87 -1.23
N VAL A 133 -4.55 -2.23 -0.86
CA VAL A 133 -5.73 -1.43 -1.16
C VAL A 133 -6.32 -0.87 0.13
N GLY A 134 -6.18 0.44 0.26
CA GLY A 134 -7.11 1.38 0.90
C GLY A 134 -7.37 1.21 2.38
N LEU A 135 -7.11 2.27 3.15
CA LEU A 135 -7.82 2.50 4.41
C LEU A 135 -9.23 2.98 4.07
N GLU A 136 -10.26 2.56 4.81
CA GLU A 136 -11.66 2.95 4.52
C GLU A 136 -11.96 4.43 4.67
N ASN A 137 -11.05 5.16 5.31
CA ASN A 137 -11.15 6.60 5.51
C ASN A 137 -9.90 7.32 4.97
N CYS A 138 -9.18 6.65 4.06
CA CYS A 138 -8.76 7.27 2.82
C CYS A 138 -9.86 7.05 1.77
#